data_AF-A0A2T1DAJ1-F1
#
_entry.id   AF-A0A2T1DAJ1-F1
#
_cell.length_a   1.000
_cell.length_b   1.000
_cell.length_c   1.000
_cell.angle_alpha   90.00
_cell.angle_beta   90.00
_cell.angle_gamma   90.00
#
_symmetry.space_group_name_H-M   'P 1'
#
loop_
_entity.id
_entity.type
_entity.pdbx_description
1 polymer ?
#
loop_
_entity_poly.entity_id
_entity_poly.type
_entity_poly.pdbx_seq_one_letter_code
_entity_poly.pdbx_strand_id
1 'polypeptide(L)'
;MSPNLWIGVYRRLDNRFEGLSDNSPRALELHNRRKKALHDALEDDPNWRVEVWGYTDDDVPHEFVEIAIAIIANPAFQASVTLALGYIGGKLLDAAVDEVFIEPLKEMIRRLCDKQKQEEILDFHIKLPDGTTIRCDPKNNDAVITLHYSGGKLLTVMYNASQEEINKLKD
;
A
#
# COMPACT_ATOMS: atom_id res chain seq x y z
N MET A 1 11.58 -19.01 2.35
CA MET A 1 10.46 -18.79 1.42
C MET A 1 10.62 -17.39 0.88
N SER A 2 10.47 -17.16 -0.42
CA SER A 2 10.54 -15.81 -0.98
C SER A 2 9.36 -14.98 -0.48
N PRO A 3 9.54 -13.70 -0.12
CA PRO A 3 8.44 -12.85 0.30
C PRO A 3 7.40 -12.74 -0.82
N ASN A 4 6.13 -12.82 -0.44
CA ASN A 4 4.99 -12.88 -1.36
C ASN A 4 4.53 -11.48 -1.80
N LEU A 5 5.01 -10.41 -1.17
CA LEU A 5 4.86 -9.03 -1.64
C LEU A 5 5.78 -8.10 -0.84
N TRP A 6 6.05 -6.94 -1.42
CA TRP A 6 6.78 -5.85 -0.79
C TRP A 6 5.89 -4.62 -0.67
N ILE A 7 5.94 -3.95 0.47
CA ILE A 7 5.26 -2.67 0.69
C ILE A 7 6.32 -1.59 0.88
N GLY A 8 6.33 -0.61 -0.01
CA GLY A 8 7.11 0.61 0.15
C GLY A 8 6.25 1.72 0.75
N VAL A 9 6.70 2.37 1.82
CA VAL A 9 5.92 3.42 2.51
C VAL A 9 6.75 4.66 2.81
N TYR A 10 6.28 5.80 2.33
CA TYR A 10 6.86 7.10 2.64
C TYR A 10 6.34 7.62 3.98
N ARG A 11 7.25 8.16 4.79
CA ARG A 11 6.82 9.00 5.91
C ARG A 11 6.28 10.31 5.36
N ARG A 12 5.48 10.97 6.19
CA ARG A 12 5.14 12.36 6.02
C ARG A 12 6.39 13.25 5.91
N LEU A 13 6.31 14.29 5.08
CA LEU A 13 7.42 15.21 4.78
C LEU A 13 7.16 16.64 5.31
N ASP A 14 6.31 16.77 6.33
CA ASP A 14 5.94 18.06 6.94
C ASP A 14 7.16 18.88 7.37
N ASN A 15 8.22 18.22 7.86
CA ASN A 15 9.48 18.87 8.22
C ASN A 15 10.05 19.74 7.08
N ARG A 16 9.92 19.32 5.81
CA ARG A 16 10.44 20.08 4.67
C ARG A 16 9.63 21.36 4.43
N PHE A 17 8.31 21.30 4.59
CA PHE A 17 7.43 22.48 4.51
C PHE A 17 7.64 23.45 5.68
N GLU A 18 8.13 22.93 6.81
CA GLU A 18 8.57 23.70 7.98
C GLU A 18 10.01 24.24 7.86
N GLY A 19 10.74 23.94 6.77
CA GLY A 19 12.12 24.37 6.56
C GLY A 19 13.16 23.59 7.38
N LEU A 20 12.80 22.43 7.90
CA LEU A 20 13.65 21.57 8.74
C LEU A 20 14.30 20.44 7.92
N SER A 21 15.55 20.09 8.28
CA SER A 21 16.30 19.00 7.62
C SER A 21 15.71 17.62 7.91
N ASP A 22 16.06 16.64 7.08
CA ASP A 22 15.60 15.25 7.24
C ASP A 22 16.25 14.50 8.41
N ASN A 23 17.22 15.12 9.10
CA ASN A 23 17.81 14.61 10.34
C ASN A 23 17.30 15.38 11.58
N SER A 24 16.29 16.24 11.43
CA SER A 24 15.72 17.01 12.53
C SER A 24 14.91 16.12 13.49
N PRO A 25 14.70 16.55 14.75
CA PRO A 25 13.78 15.88 15.67
C PRO A 25 12.38 15.70 15.07
N ARG A 26 11.93 16.65 14.23
CA ARG A 26 10.67 16.57 13.51
C ARG A 26 10.64 15.42 12.50
N ALA A 27 11.72 15.21 11.74
CA ALA A 27 11.80 14.08 10.82
C ALA A 27 11.74 12.73 11.57
N LEU A 28 12.39 12.64 12.74
CA LEU A 28 12.31 11.46 13.60
C LEU A 28 10.91 11.25 14.18
N GLU A 29 10.21 12.31 14.57
CA GLU A 29 8.81 12.24 15.00
C GLU A 29 7.91 11.67 13.90
N LEU A 30 8.05 12.16 12.65
CA LEU A 30 7.28 11.68 11.51
C LEU A 30 7.64 10.23 11.13
N HIS A 31 8.90 9.84 11.28
CA HIS A 31 9.35 8.45 11.15
C HIS A 31 8.68 7.55 12.19
N ASN A 32 8.70 7.93 13.47
CA ASN A 32 8.08 7.19 14.56
C ASN A 32 6.55 7.11 14.42
N ARG A 33 5.92 8.16 13.89
CA ARG A 33 4.49 8.15 13.55
C ARG A 33 4.19 7.13 12.46
N ARG A 34 4.97 7.10 11.37
CA ARG A 34 4.84 6.06 10.33
C ARG A 34 5.07 4.67 10.94
N LYS A 35 6.13 4.49 11.73
CA LYS A 35 6.44 3.22 12.42
C LYS A 35 5.21 2.69 13.15
N LYS A 36 4.66 3.49 14.08
CA LYS A 36 3.44 3.12 14.82
C LYS A 36 2.28 2.79 13.89
N ALA A 37 2.04 3.62 12.87
CA ALA A 37 0.95 3.39 11.93
C ALA A 37 1.10 2.08 11.13
N LEU A 38 2.32 1.67 10.81
CA LEU A 38 2.61 0.42 10.10
C LEU A 38 2.42 -0.79 11.00
N HIS A 39 2.89 -0.75 12.25
CA HIS A 39 2.61 -1.80 13.23
C HIS A 39 1.09 -1.94 13.45
N ASP A 40 0.39 -0.83 13.72
CA ASP A 40 -1.06 -0.80 13.90
C ASP A 40 -1.82 -1.37 12.67
N ALA A 41 -1.29 -1.19 11.44
CA ALA A 41 -1.96 -1.62 10.22
C ALA A 41 -1.65 -3.07 9.82
N LEU A 42 -0.44 -3.55 10.09
CA LEU A 42 0.09 -4.78 9.50
C LEU A 42 0.34 -5.91 10.51
N GLU A 43 0.38 -5.62 11.81
CA GLU A 43 0.52 -6.66 12.85
C GLU A 43 -0.76 -7.45 13.09
N ASP A 44 -0.57 -8.65 13.65
CA ASP A 44 -1.63 -9.51 14.21
C ASP A 44 -2.80 -9.85 13.28
N ASP A 45 -2.56 -10.01 11.97
CA ASP A 45 -3.57 -10.50 11.04
C ASP A 45 -3.43 -12.00 10.75
N PRO A 46 -4.51 -12.80 10.76
CA PRO A 46 -4.43 -14.23 10.42
C PRO A 46 -4.12 -14.49 8.94
N ASN A 47 -4.29 -13.52 8.05
CA ASN A 47 -4.15 -13.71 6.61
C ASN A 47 -2.75 -13.40 6.08
N TRP A 48 -1.91 -12.71 6.85
CA TRP A 48 -0.54 -12.39 6.47
C TRP A 48 0.38 -12.27 7.68
N ARG A 49 1.69 -12.27 7.42
CA ARG A 49 2.72 -12.02 8.42
C ARG A 49 3.78 -11.09 7.84
N VAL A 50 4.20 -10.14 8.65
CA VAL A 50 5.38 -9.32 8.34
C VAL A 50 6.63 -10.16 8.54
N GLU A 51 7.39 -10.39 7.48
CA GLU A 51 8.65 -11.14 7.53
C GLU A 51 9.82 -10.21 7.90
N VAL A 52 9.80 -8.99 7.38
CA VAL A 52 10.88 -8.01 7.55
C VAL A 52 10.28 -6.61 7.63
N TRP A 53 10.57 -5.89 8.70
CA TRP A 53 10.17 -4.48 8.89
C TRP A 53 11.10 -3.49 8.18
N GLY A 54 12.23 -3.95 7.66
CA GLY A 54 13.23 -3.10 7.03
C GLY A 54 13.72 -2.03 8.00
N TYR A 55 13.83 -0.79 7.53
CA TYR A 55 14.20 0.36 8.36
C TYR A 55 13.03 0.98 9.13
N THR A 56 11.86 0.33 9.18
CA THR A 56 10.70 0.87 9.92
C THR A 56 11.02 1.05 11.40
N ASP A 57 11.81 0.15 11.97
CA ASP A 57 12.12 0.11 13.39
C ASP A 57 13.33 0.93 13.82
N ASP A 58 14.09 1.49 12.88
CA ASP A 58 15.32 2.23 13.14
C ASP A 58 15.09 3.47 14.03
N ASP A 59 16.13 3.84 14.80
CA ASP A 59 16.15 5.04 15.64
C ASP A 59 16.52 6.32 14.87
N VAL A 60 16.72 6.22 13.55
CA VAL A 60 17.03 7.34 12.66
C VAL A 60 15.93 7.51 11.62
N PRO A 61 15.62 8.75 11.20
CA PRO A 61 14.54 9.00 10.26
C PRO A 61 14.88 8.50 8.85
N HIS A 62 13.97 7.71 8.29
CA HIS A 62 14.03 7.30 6.89
C HIS A 62 12.84 7.88 6.12
N GLU A 63 13.10 8.54 4.98
CA GLU A 63 12.03 9.03 4.11
C GLU A 63 11.13 7.89 3.62
N PHE A 64 11.73 6.75 3.29
CA PHE A 64 11.08 5.60 2.69
C PHE A 64 11.54 4.32 3.37
N VAL A 65 10.63 3.36 3.54
CA VAL A 65 10.92 2.02 4.08
C VAL A 65 10.26 0.96 3.23
N GLU A 66 10.90 -0.20 3.15
CA GLU A 66 10.36 -1.39 2.49
C GLU A 66 10.11 -2.50 3.51
N ILE A 67 8.92 -3.08 3.44
CA ILE A 67 8.44 -4.12 4.34
C ILE A 67 8.15 -5.37 3.51
N ALA A 68 8.68 -6.51 3.94
CA ALA A 68 8.41 -7.79 3.30
C ALA A 68 7.24 -8.49 4.00
N ILE A 69 6.25 -8.93 3.23
CA ILE A 69 5.06 -9.60 3.75
C ILE A 69 4.94 -11.00 3.14
N ALA A 70 4.59 -11.97 3.99
CA ALA A 70 4.11 -13.28 3.57
C ALA A 70 2.59 -13.34 3.72
N ILE A 71 1.86 -13.55 2.63
CA ILE A 71 0.44 -13.92 2.70
C ILE A 71 0.35 -15.39 3.12
N ILE A 72 -0.40 -15.65 4.20
CA ILE A 72 -0.60 -16.99 4.79
C ILE A 72 -1.81 -17.69 4.15
N ALA A 73 -2.67 -16.95 3.45
CA ALA A 73 -3.81 -17.50 2.74
C ALA A 73 -3.38 -18.55 1.70
N ASN A 74 -4.17 -19.64 1.63
CA ASN A 74 -4.17 -20.81 0.73
C ASN A 74 -3.06 -20.87 -0.36
N PRO A 75 -2.31 -21.99 -0.51
CA PRO A 75 -1.27 -22.21 -1.54
C PRO A 75 -1.57 -21.73 -2.96
N ALA A 76 -2.84 -21.62 -3.36
CA ALA A 76 -3.24 -21.06 -4.64
C ALA A 76 -2.99 -19.54 -4.80
N PHE A 77 -2.74 -18.78 -3.72
CA PHE A 77 -2.34 -17.36 -3.80
C PHE A 77 -1.03 -17.15 -4.59
N GLN A 78 -0.10 -18.12 -4.54
CA GLN A 78 1.15 -18.02 -5.30
C GLN A 78 0.99 -18.26 -6.81
N ALA A 79 -0.14 -18.80 -7.26
CA ALA A 79 -0.32 -19.27 -8.63
C ALA A 79 -1.08 -18.28 -9.54
N SER A 80 -1.77 -17.27 -9.00
CA SER A 80 -2.82 -16.56 -9.76
C SER A 80 -2.89 -15.03 -9.58
N VAL A 81 -1.82 -14.37 -9.12
CA VAL A 81 -1.79 -12.89 -9.15
C VAL A 81 -1.54 -12.41 -10.57
N THR A 82 -2.54 -12.53 -11.43
CA THR A 82 -2.59 -11.85 -12.73
C THR A 82 -4.05 -11.56 -13.03
N LEU A 83 -4.58 -10.54 -12.35
CA LEU A 83 -5.72 -9.70 -12.73
C LEU A 83 -5.99 -8.69 -11.59
N ALA A 84 -6.38 -7.49 -11.98
CA ALA A 84 -6.22 -6.24 -11.24
C ALA A 84 -7.05 -6.08 -9.96
N LEU A 85 -6.47 -5.46 -8.93
CA LEU A 85 -7.19 -4.87 -7.80
C LEU A 85 -7.07 -3.34 -7.80
N GLY A 86 -8.12 -2.64 -8.17
CA GLY A 86 -8.23 -1.21 -7.87
C GLY A 86 -8.98 -1.01 -6.57
N TYR A 87 -8.38 -0.39 -5.54
CA TYR A 87 -9.11 0.07 -4.35
C TYR A 87 -9.60 1.51 -4.60
N ILE A 88 -10.89 1.79 -4.44
CA ILE A 88 -11.52 3.00 -4.96
C ILE A 88 -12.55 3.49 -3.95
N GLY A 89 -12.23 4.57 -3.24
CA GLY A 89 -13.19 5.24 -2.38
C GLY A 89 -13.79 4.36 -1.28
N GLY A 90 -13.10 3.28 -0.90
CA GLY A 90 -13.64 2.26 0.01
C GLY A 90 -14.16 0.97 -0.67
N LYS A 91 -14.11 0.86 -2.00
CA LYS A 91 -14.67 -0.24 -2.79
C LYS A 91 -13.65 -0.77 -3.78
N LEU A 92 -13.65 -2.07 -4.06
CA LEU A 92 -12.68 -2.66 -4.97
C LEU A 92 -13.23 -3.00 -6.34
N LEU A 93 -12.40 -2.76 -7.35
CA LEU A 93 -12.52 -3.27 -8.70
C LEU A 93 -12.24 -4.77 -8.68
N ASP A 94 -13.29 -5.59 -8.67
CA ASP A 94 -13.15 -7.02 -8.93
C ASP A 94 -12.99 -7.23 -10.44
N ALA A 95 -11.76 -7.39 -10.92
CA ALA A 95 -11.48 -7.88 -12.26
C ALA A 95 -11.39 -9.41 -12.24
N ALA A 96 -12.52 -10.11 -12.31
CA ALA A 96 -12.61 -11.56 -12.60
C ALA A 96 -11.49 -12.45 -11.98
N VAL A 97 -11.33 -12.40 -10.67
CA VAL A 97 -10.46 -13.30 -9.90
C VAL A 97 -11.30 -13.93 -8.81
N ASP A 98 -11.04 -15.19 -8.48
CA ASP A 98 -11.66 -15.88 -7.34
C ASP A 98 -11.53 -15.02 -6.07
N GLU A 99 -12.68 -14.61 -5.52
CA GLU A 99 -12.82 -13.64 -4.42
C GLU A 99 -11.90 -13.96 -3.22
N VAL A 100 -11.64 -15.24 -2.98
CA VAL A 100 -10.83 -15.75 -1.84
C VAL A 100 -9.39 -15.25 -1.85
N PHE A 101 -8.78 -14.98 -3.01
CA PHE A 101 -7.36 -14.61 -3.10
C PHE A 101 -7.08 -13.14 -2.83
N ILE A 102 -8.12 -12.33 -2.86
CA ILE A 102 -8.01 -10.88 -2.98
C ILE A 102 -8.22 -10.20 -1.63
N GLU A 103 -9.05 -10.77 -0.77
CA GLU A 103 -9.45 -10.15 0.51
C GLU A 103 -8.27 -9.76 1.43
N PRO A 104 -7.20 -10.56 1.58
CA PRO A 104 -6.06 -10.14 2.40
C PRO A 104 -5.39 -8.86 1.87
N LEU A 105 -5.21 -8.76 0.55
CA LEU A 105 -4.60 -7.60 -0.08
C LEU A 105 -5.55 -6.38 -0.04
N LYS A 106 -6.86 -6.60 -0.23
CA LYS A 106 -7.90 -5.57 -0.05
C LYS A 106 -7.84 -4.95 1.34
N GLU A 107 -7.83 -5.80 2.35
CA GLU A 107 -7.82 -5.38 3.74
C GLU A 107 -6.53 -4.63 4.08
N MET A 108 -5.38 -5.11 3.62
CA MET A 108 -4.09 -4.43 3.76
C MET A 108 -4.11 -3.03 3.12
N ILE A 109 -4.56 -2.91 1.87
CA ILE A 109 -4.68 -1.62 1.18
C ILE A 109 -5.63 -0.70 1.93
N ARG A 110 -6.78 -1.21 2.40
CA ARG A 110 -7.74 -0.44 3.19
C ARG A 110 -7.08 0.12 4.45
N ARG A 111 -6.41 -0.72 5.24
CA ARG A 111 -5.76 -0.29 6.50
C ARG A 111 -4.72 0.79 6.23
N LEU A 112 -3.87 0.62 5.22
CA LEU A 112 -2.88 1.63 4.83
C LEU A 112 -3.54 2.92 4.31
N CYS A 113 -4.61 2.82 3.52
CA CYS A 113 -5.40 3.99 3.11
C CYS A 113 -6.00 4.73 4.31
N ASP A 114 -6.45 4.01 5.34
CA ASP A 114 -6.98 4.63 6.56
C ASP A 114 -5.86 5.35 7.32
N LYS A 115 -4.63 4.82 7.34
CA LYS A 115 -3.44 5.51 7.86
C LYS A 115 -3.05 6.75 7.07
N GLN A 116 -3.19 6.73 5.73
CA GLN A 116 -3.03 7.93 4.89
C GLN A 116 -4.09 9.00 5.22
N LYS A 117 -5.36 8.61 5.38
CA LYS A 117 -6.46 9.53 5.74
C LYS A 117 -6.24 10.20 7.10
N GLN A 118 -5.57 9.50 8.01
CA GLN A 118 -5.18 10.01 9.33
C GLN A 118 -3.87 10.82 9.29
N GLU A 119 -3.30 11.04 8.10
CA GLU A 119 -2.03 11.74 7.86
C GLU A 119 -0.85 11.13 8.64
N GLU A 120 -0.90 9.83 8.94
CA GLU A 120 0.19 9.13 9.64
C GLU A 120 1.30 8.66 8.68
N ILE A 121 0.94 8.44 7.41
CA ILE A 121 1.84 8.08 6.30
C ILE A 121 1.53 8.96 5.08
N LEU A 122 2.46 9.05 4.12
CA LEU A 122 2.27 9.86 2.90
C LEU A 122 1.68 9.02 1.76
N ASP A 123 2.52 8.42 0.92
CA ASP A 123 2.16 7.47 -0.12
C ASP A 123 2.73 6.09 0.18
N PHE A 124 2.10 5.07 -0.41
CA PHE A 124 2.62 3.71 -0.35
C PHE A 124 2.46 3.02 -1.69
N HIS A 125 3.28 2.00 -1.89
CA HIS A 125 3.13 1.08 -3.01
C HIS A 125 3.29 -0.35 -2.57
N ILE A 126 2.58 -1.25 -3.26
CA ILE A 126 2.64 -2.69 -3.04
C ILE A 126 3.14 -3.33 -4.33
N LYS A 127 4.26 -4.05 -4.24
CA LYS A 127 4.82 -4.83 -5.33
C LYS A 127 4.47 -6.31 -5.14
N LEU A 128 3.77 -6.86 -6.12
CA LEU A 128 3.32 -8.24 -6.15
C LEU A 128 4.38 -9.16 -6.80
N PRO A 129 4.31 -10.49 -6.62
CA PRO A 129 5.32 -11.43 -7.13
C PRO A 129 5.47 -11.42 -8.65
N ASP A 130 4.39 -11.16 -9.37
CA ASP A 130 4.36 -11.07 -10.83
C ASP A 130 5.01 -9.79 -11.36
N GLY A 131 5.43 -8.88 -10.47
CA GLY A 131 5.99 -7.57 -10.80
C GLY A 131 4.96 -6.45 -10.89
N THR A 132 3.66 -6.76 -10.77
CA THR A 132 2.61 -5.74 -10.72
C THR A 132 2.83 -4.83 -9.50
N THR A 133 2.70 -3.53 -9.70
CA THR A 133 2.82 -2.54 -8.63
C THR A 133 1.53 -1.75 -8.48
N ILE A 134 1.01 -1.70 -7.27
CA ILE A 134 -0.13 -0.87 -6.87
C ILE A 134 0.45 0.34 -6.15
N ARG A 135 0.21 1.55 -6.64
CA ARG A 135 0.63 2.81 -6.01
C ARG A 135 -0.59 3.57 -5.52
N CYS A 136 -0.55 4.03 -4.28
CA CYS A 136 -1.63 4.76 -3.62
C CYS A 136 -1.13 6.16 -3.24
N ASP A 137 -1.54 7.17 -3.99
CA ASP A 137 -1.15 8.56 -3.74
C ASP A 137 -1.83 9.13 -2.48
N PRO A 138 -1.24 10.13 -1.81
CA PRO A 138 -1.82 10.70 -0.60
C PRO A 138 -3.16 11.37 -0.93
N LYS A 139 -4.11 11.35 0.01
CA LYS A 139 -5.46 11.89 -0.20
C LYS A 139 -5.46 13.42 -0.31
N ASN A 140 -5.19 13.93 -1.51
CA ASN A 140 -5.58 15.26 -1.99
C ASN A 140 -6.79 15.12 -2.94
N ASN A 141 -7.33 16.23 -3.45
CA ASN A 141 -8.55 16.23 -4.28
C ASN A 141 -8.41 15.40 -5.58
N ASP A 142 -7.20 15.03 -5.97
CA ASP A 142 -6.86 14.27 -7.18
C ASP A 142 -6.15 12.94 -6.87
N ALA A 143 -6.28 12.42 -5.64
CA ALA A 143 -5.60 11.19 -5.26
C ALA A 143 -6.02 10.04 -6.18
N VAL A 144 -5.05 9.30 -6.71
CA VAL A 144 -5.27 8.16 -7.59
C VAL A 144 -4.62 6.90 -7.02
N ILE A 145 -5.23 5.76 -7.35
CA ILE A 145 -4.58 4.46 -7.27
C ILE A 145 -4.15 4.09 -8.68
N THR A 146 -2.85 3.85 -8.83
CA THR A 146 -2.25 3.49 -10.12
C THR A 146 -1.72 2.07 -10.05
N LEU A 147 -2.17 1.24 -10.99
CA LEU A 147 -1.69 -0.12 -11.20
C LEU A 147 -0.77 -0.15 -12.42
N HIS A 148 0.46 -0.58 -12.20
CA HIS A 148 1.41 -0.89 -13.25
C HIS A 148 1.50 -2.41 -13.37
N TYR A 149 0.97 -2.98 -14.45
CA TYR A 149 1.09 -4.41 -14.69
C TYR A 149 2.49 -4.75 -15.21
N SER A 150 2.96 -5.96 -14.94
CA SER A 150 4.26 -6.44 -15.43
C SER A 150 4.39 -6.45 -16.96
N GLY A 151 3.26 -6.56 -17.68
CA GLY A 151 3.19 -6.41 -19.13
C GLY A 151 3.23 -4.96 -19.65
N GLY A 152 3.42 -3.95 -18.79
CA GLY A 152 3.53 -2.54 -19.16
C GLY A 152 2.20 -1.80 -19.33
N LYS A 153 1.05 -2.48 -19.17
CA LYS A 153 -0.25 -1.83 -19.10
C LYS A 153 -0.32 -0.95 -17.84
N LEU A 154 -0.97 0.20 -17.95
CA LEU A 154 -1.24 1.12 -16.85
C LEU A 154 -2.76 1.23 -16.65
N LEU A 155 -3.21 1.20 -15.39
CA LEU A 155 -4.56 1.54 -15.02
C LEU A 155 -4.50 2.57 -13.89
N THR A 156 -5.14 3.72 -14.08
CA THR A 156 -5.22 4.77 -13.05
C THR A 156 -6.67 4.99 -12.70
N VAL A 157 -6.98 5.04 -11.40
CA VAL A 157 -8.32 5.29 -10.92
C VAL A 157 -8.32 6.32 -9.80
N MET A 158 -9.23 7.29 -9.87
CA MET A 158 -9.37 8.30 -8.81
C MET A 158 -9.97 7.69 -7.55
N TYR A 159 -9.53 8.14 -6.37
CA TYR A 159 -10.07 7.69 -5.08
C TYR A 159 -11.58 7.91 -4.95
N ASN A 160 -12.16 8.87 -5.66
CA ASN A 160 -13.58 9.20 -5.62
C ASN A 160 -14.38 8.67 -6.83
N ALA A 161 -13.78 7.84 -7.69
CA ALA A 161 -14.48 7.31 -8.85
C ALA A 161 -15.71 6.49 -8.43
N SER A 162 -16.83 6.74 -9.11
CA SER A 162 -18.10 6.04 -8.95
C SER A 162 -18.03 4.61 -9.49
N GLN A 163 -18.96 3.75 -9.06
CA GLN A 163 -19.06 2.38 -9.56
C GLN A 163 -19.29 2.33 -11.09
N GLU A 164 -19.93 3.35 -11.66
CA GLU A 164 -20.14 3.44 -13.09
C GLU A 164 -18.83 3.74 -13.84
N GLU A 165 -18.02 4.68 -13.36
CA GLU A 165 -16.70 4.98 -13.90
C GLU A 165 -15.76 3.78 -13.77
N ILE A 166 -15.87 3.07 -12.66
CA ILE A 166 -15.19 1.80 -12.41
C ILE A 166 -15.53 0.75 -13.46
N ASN A 167 -16.82 0.53 -13.73
CA ASN A 167 -17.26 -0.53 -14.62
C ASN A 167 -16.79 -0.29 -16.07
N LYS A 168 -16.67 0.98 -16.49
CA LYS A 168 -16.14 1.36 -17.82
C LYS A 168 -14.66 0.98 -18.03
N LEU A 169 -13.93 0.66 -16.96
CA LEU A 169 -12.51 0.25 -17.04
C LEU A 169 -12.33 -1.26 -17.29
N LYS A 170 -13.42 -2.04 -17.29
CA LYS A 170 -13.40 -3.49 -17.49
C LYS A 170 -13.50 -3.92 -18.97
N ASP A 171 -13.87 -2.99 -19.85
CA ASP A 171 -14.01 -3.18 -21.30
C ASP A 171 -12.72 -2.79 -22.05
#